data_AF-A0A086AGA1-F1
#
_entry.id   AF-A0A086AGA1-F1
#
_cell.length_a   1.000
_cell.length_b   1.000
_cell.length_c   1.000
_cell.angle_alpha   90.00
_cell.angle_beta   90.00
_cell.angle_gamma   90.00
#
_symmetry.space_group_name_H-M   'P 1'
#
loop_
_entity.id
_entity.type
_entity.pdbx_description
1 polymer ?
#
loop_
_entity_poly.entity_id
_entity_poly.type
_entity_poly.pdbx_seq_one_letter_code
_entity_poly.pdbx_strand_id
1 'polypeptide(L)'
;MIKPAFSNILFYIFIKYLLFYIFMMFKNNDYYLINPGIRDSTDLFYYLWSFLSFPVLISILFSMPIYFSFNIKRLVHFILVNILFLIIEYLLYTYFISQLDLMNGIYNGIIGIILFGVFFYKTIRSKFTEA
;
A
#
# COMPACT_ATOMS: atom_id res chain seq x y z
N MET A 1 16.01 5.13 6.89
CA MET A 1 16.09 6.01 5.70
C MET A 1 16.81 5.24 4.61
N ILE A 2 16.10 4.93 3.53
CA ILE A 2 16.47 3.81 2.67
C ILE A 2 16.58 4.28 1.22
N LYS A 3 17.67 3.90 0.52
CA LYS A 3 17.81 4.18 -0.91
C LYS A 3 16.66 3.50 -1.68
N PRO A 4 16.13 4.09 -2.77
CA PRO A 4 15.01 3.55 -3.53
C PRO A 4 15.45 2.38 -4.42
N ALA A 5 16.05 1.35 -3.83
CA ALA A 5 16.26 0.07 -4.49
C ALA A 5 14.94 -0.71 -4.49
N PHE A 6 14.78 -1.60 -5.47
CA PHE A 6 13.55 -2.38 -5.62
C PHE A 6 13.20 -3.19 -4.35
N SER A 7 14.19 -3.81 -3.70
CA SER A 7 14.01 -4.53 -2.43
C SER A 7 13.46 -3.65 -1.31
N ASN A 8 13.88 -2.39 -1.26
CA ASN A 8 13.46 -1.44 -0.24
C ASN A 8 12.04 -0.92 -0.47
N ILE A 9 11.61 -0.87 -1.73
CA ILE A 9 10.23 -0.56 -2.09
C ILE A 9 9.32 -1.73 -1.75
N LEU A 10 9.73 -2.96 -2.04
CA LEU A 10 9.01 -4.16 -1.59
C LEU A 10 8.89 -4.19 -0.07
N PHE A 11 9.97 -3.87 0.65
CA PHE A 11 9.95 -3.80 2.11
C PHE A 11 9.02 -2.70 2.62
N TYR A 12 9.01 -1.51 1.98
CA TYR A 12 8.03 -0.45 2.27
C TYR A 12 6.58 -0.94 2.08
N ILE A 13 6.28 -1.59 0.95
CA ILE A 13 4.92 -2.07 0.67
C ILE A 13 4.51 -3.14 1.69
N PHE A 14 5.42 -4.05 2.03
CA PHE A 14 5.18 -5.06 3.07
C PHE A 14 4.84 -4.42 4.42
N ILE A 15 5.64 -3.47 4.89
CA ILE A 15 5.40 -2.77 6.15
C ILE A 15 4.10 -1.96 6.12
N LYS A 16 3.79 -1.34 4.96
CA LYS A 16 2.52 -0.64 4.76
C LYS A 16 1.33 -1.55 4.97
N TYR A 17 1.30 -2.70 4.29
CA TYR A 17 0.19 -3.63 4.45
C TYR A 17 0.12 -4.21 5.86
N LEU A 18 1.27 -4.55 6.46
CA LEU A 18 1.31 -5.02 7.84
C LEU A 18 0.67 -4.01 8.81
N LEU A 19 1.07 -2.73 8.73
CA LEU A 19 0.51 -1.67 9.57
C LEU A 19 -0.96 -1.40 9.27
N PHE A 20 -1.36 -1.46 8.00
CA PHE A 20 -2.77 -1.33 7.62
C PHE A 20 -3.63 -2.46 8.19
N TYR A 21 -3.17 -3.72 8.13
CA TYR A 21 -3.88 -4.85 8.75
C TYR A 21 -4.00 -4.67 10.27
N ILE A 22 -2.91 -4.31 10.95
CA ILE A 22 -2.93 -4.03 12.39
C ILE A 22 -3.95 -2.91 12.70
N PHE A 23 -3.95 -1.82 11.93
CA PHE A 23 -4.93 -0.74 12.09
C PHE A 23 -6.37 -1.24 11.91
N MET A 24 -6.62 -2.09 10.93
CA MET A 24 -7.95 -2.67 10.68
C MET A 24 -8.41 -3.57 11.83
N MET A 25 -7.50 -4.32 12.47
CA MET A 25 -7.81 -5.12 13.66
C MET A 25 -8.35 -4.26 14.80
N PHE A 26 -7.66 -3.15 15.10
CA PHE A 26 -8.12 -2.19 16.11
C PHE A 26 -9.45 -1.53 15.72
N LYS A 27 -9.60 -1.10 14.46
CA LYS A 27 -10.83 -0.45 13.98
C LYS A 27 -12.05 -1.35 14.13
N ASN A 28 -11.90 -2.63 13.81
CA ASN A 28 -13.01 -3.59 13.80
C ASN A 28 -13.23 -4.29 15.15
N ASN A 29 -12.40 -4.01 16.17
CA ASN A 29 -12.32 -4.79 17.41
C ASN A 29 -12.13 -6.30 17.16
N ASP A 30 -11.48 -6.65 16.06
CA ASP A 30 -11.19 -8.03 15.67
C ASP A 30 -9.67 -8.24 15.70
N TYR A 31 -9.21 -8.82 16.81
CA TYR A 31 -7.78 -9.04 17.08
C TYR A 31 -7.27 -10.37 16.54
N TYR A 32 -8.09 -11.09 15.80
CA TYR A 32 -7.59 -12.25 15.10
C TYR A 32 -6.85 -11.81 13.85
N LEU A 33 -5.54 -12.11 13.83
CA LEU A 33 -4.71 -11.97 12.64
C LEU A 33 -5.26 -12.82 11.49
N ILE A 34 -5.89 -13.94 11.86
CA ILE A 34 -6.55 -14.92 11.00
C ILE A 34 -7.79 -15.43 11.76
N ASN A 35 -8.99 -14.90 11.48
CA ASN A 35 -10.25 -15.54 11.86
C ASN A 35 -11.18 -15.53 10.65
N PRO A 36 -11.04 -16.53 9.78
CA PRO A 36 -11.65 -16.44 8.47
C PRO A 36 -13.16 -16.74 8.51
N GLY A 37 -13.71 -17.12 9.67
CA GLY A 37 -15.14 -17.39 9.83
C GLY A 37 -15.69 -18.33 8.77
N ILE A 38 -14.86 -19.24 8.24
CA ILE A 38 -15.09 -20.00 7.01
C ILE A 38 -16.29 -20.89 7.20
N ARG A 39 -17.38 -20.62 6.47
CA ARG A 39 -18.57 -21.46 6.47
C ARG A 39 -18.56 -22.41 5.28
N ASP A 40 -17.96 -21.99 4.17
CA ASP A 40 -17.87 -22.78 2.94
C ASP A 40 -16.57 -22.52 2.14
N SER A 41 -16.45 -23.18 0.98
CA SER A 41 -15.30 -23.05 0.09
C SER A 41 -15.18 -21.67 -0.57
N THR A 42 -16.29 -20.93 -0.69
CA THR A 42 -16.31 -19.56 -1.23
C THR A 42 -15.67 -18.61 -0.24
N ASP A 43 -16.03 -18.72 1.04
CA ASP A 43 -15.42 -17.94 2.13
C ASP A 43 -13.91 -18.21 2.21
N LEU A 44 -13.50 -19.47 2.12
CA LEU A 44 -12.09 -19.85 2.10
C LEU A 44 -11.35 -19.23 0.90
N PHE A 45 -11.94 -19.29 -0.31
CA PHE A 45 -11.33 -18.69 -1.50
C PHE A 45 -11.19 -17.18 -1.34
N TYR A 46 -12.26 -16.50 -0.91
CA TYR A 46 -12.25 -15.05 -0.72
C TYR A 46 -11.21 -14.63 0.34
N TYR A 47 -11.10 -15.41 1.42
CA TYR A 47 -10.10 -15.19 2.46
C TYR A 47 -8.67 -15.34 1.93
N LEU A 48 -8.35 -16.47 1.28
CA LEU A 48 -7.01 -16.71 0.70
C LEU A 48 -6.67 -15.64 -0.34
N TRP A 49 -7.63 -15.27 -1.18
CA TRP A 49 -7.48 -14.22 -2.17
C TRP A 49 -7.16 -12.87 -1.51
N SER A 50 -7.96 -12.47 -0.53
CA SER A 50 -7.87 -11.14 0.11
C SER A 50 -6.64 -10.99 1.00
N PHE A 51 -6.22 -12.07 1.67
CA PHE A 51 -5.13 -12.04 2.65
C PHE A 51 -3.76 -12.41 2.07
N LEU A 52 -3.70 -13.37 1.13
CA LEU A 52 -2.43 -13.86 0.58
C LEU A 52 -2.17 -13.34 -0.83
N SER A 53 -3.11 -13.53 -1.75
CA SER A 53 -2.87 -13.25 -3.18
C SER A 53 -2.92 -11.76 -3.50
N PHE A 54 -3.92 -11.05 -3.00
CA PHE A 54 -4.16 -9.65 -3.34
C PHE A 54 -3.01 -8.73 -2.86
N PRO A 55 -2.52 -8.80 -1.60
CA PRO A 55 -1.39 -7.99 -1.18
C PRO A 55 -0.10 -8.26 -1.98
N VAL A 56 0.13 -9.52 -2.39
CA VAL A 56 1.27 -9.90 -3.24
C VAL A 56 1.13 -9.31 -4.65
N LEU A 57 -0.05 -9.45 -5.27
CA LEU A 57 -0.33 -8.87 -6.58
C LEU A 57 -0.15 -7.35 -6.56
N ILE A 58 -0.70 -6.68 -5.55
CA ILE A 58 -0.54 -5.23 -5.36
C ILE A 58 0.93 -4.88 -5.11
N SER A 59 1.67 -5.67 -4.34
CA SER A 59 3.11 -5.44 -4.15
C SER A 59 3.89 -5.50 -5.45
N ILE A 60 3.60 -6.46 -6.32
CA ILE A 60 4.24 -6.58 -7.64
C ILE A 60 3.84 -5.40 -8.53
N LEU A 61 2.53 -5.13 -8.63
CA LEU A 61 1.97 -4.12 -9.53
C LEU A 61 2.43 -2.71 -9.18
N PHE A 62 2.54 -2.38 -7.89
CA PHE A 62 2.88 -1.01 -7.44
C PHE A 62 4.35 -0.81 -7.10
N SER A 63 5.14 -1.87 -6.87
CA SER A 63 6.58 -1.72 -6.64
C SER A 63 7.30 -1.13 -7.84
N MET A 64 6.97 -1.60 -9.05
CA MET A 64 7.61 -1.14 -10.30
C MET A 64 7.31 0.33 -10.60
N PRO A 65 6.04 0.81 -10.58
CA PRO A 65 5.74 2.22 -10.81
C PRO A 65 6.31 3.15 -9.73
N ILE A 66 6.30 2.75 -8.45
CA ILE A 66 6.94 3.52 -7.38
C ILE A 66 8.45 3.63 -7.62
N TYR A 67 9.10 2.52 -7.99
CA TYR A 67 10.54 2.50 -8.31
C TYR A 67 10.88 3.46 -9.44
N PHE A 68 10.15 3.39 -10.56
CA PHE A 68 10.39 4.29 -11.69
C PHE A 68 10.04 5.74 -11.40
N SER A 69 9.13 6.02 -10.44
CA SER A 69 8.86 7.39 -10.02
C SER A 69 10.13 8.10 -9.52
N PHE A 70 11.04 7.37 -8.86
CA PHE A 70 12.32 7.91 -8.39
C PHE A 70 13.30 8.26 -9.53
N ASN A 71 13.00 8.01 -10.80
CA ASN A 71 13.78 8.49 -11.94
C ASN A 71 13.27 9.83 -12.50
N ILE A 72 12.09 10.30 -12.08
CA ILE A 72 11.48 11.54 -12.57
C ILE A 72 12.25 12.76 -12.06
N LYS A 73 12.69 13.65 -12.96
CA LYS A 73 13.52 14.83 -12.60
C LYS A 73 12.73 16.00 -12.03
N ARG A 74 11.48 16.19 -12.47
CA ARG A 74 10.63 17.32 -12.06
C ARG A 74 9.76 16.93 -10.86
N LEU A 75 9.86 17.69 -9.76
CA LEU A 75 9.10 17.43 -8.52
C LEU A 75 7.58 17.31 -8.77
N VAL A 76 7.02 18.23 -9.57
CA VAL A 76 5.58 18.21 -9.89
C VAL A 76 5.16 16.89 -10.54
N HIS A 77 5.97 16.38 -11.48
CA HIS A 77 5.66 15.12 -12.17
C HIS A 77 5.81 13.93 -11.23
N PHE A 78 6.81 13.95 -10.34
CA PHE A 78 7.00 12.94 -9.31
C PHE A 78 5.79 12.85 -8.37
N ILE A 79 5.28 14.00 -7.92
CA ILE A 79 4.11 14.07 -7.05
C ILE A 79 2.86 13.55 -7.77
N LEU A 80 2.59 14.04 -8.99
CA LEU A 80 1.40 13.64 -9.75
C LEU A 80 1.36 12.13 -10.02
N VAL A 81 2.49 11.54 -10.37
CA VAL A 81 2.60 10.09 -10.62
C VAL A 81 2.30 9.29 -9.34
N ASN A 82 2.84 9.72 -8.19
CA ASN A 82 2.55 9.05 -6.92
C ASN A 82 1.08 9.23 -6.48
N ILE A 83 0.48 10.39 -6.71
CA ILE A 83 -0.95 10.62 -6.46
C ILE A 83 -1.81 9.68 -7.33
N LEU A 84 -1.47 9.57 -8.62
CA LEU A 84 -2.18 8.67 -9.53
C LEU A 84 -2.12 7.22 -9.04
N PHE A 85 -0.97 6.77 -8.54
CA PHE A 85 -0.86 5.42 -7.97
C PHE A 85 -1.71 5.24 -6.72
N LEU A 86 -1.76 6.22 -5.83
CA LEU A 86 -2.64 6.15 -4.66
C LEU A 86 -4.13 6.09 -5.05
N ILE A 87 -4.54 6.81 -6.11
CA ILE A 87 -5.90 6.74 -6.64
C ILE A 87 -6.20 5.34 -7.20
N ILE A 88 -5.31 4.79 -8.03
CA ILE A 88 -5.49 3.45 -8.59
C ILE A 88 -5.53 2.40 -7.48
N GLU A 89 -4.64 2.50 -6.50
CA GLU A 89 -4.61 1.60 -5.34
C GLU A 89 -5.91 1.68 -4.53
N TYR A 90 -6.40 2.91 -4.27
CA TYR A 90 -7.69 3.13 -3.62
C TYR A 90 -8.82 2.45 -4.38
N LEU A 91 -8.90 2.64 -5.71
CA LEU A 91 -9.94 2.04 -6.54
C LEU A 91 -9.86 0.50 -6.52
N LEU A 92 -8.66 -0.07 -6.69
CA LEU A 92 -8.46 -1.52 -6.67
C LEU A 92 -8.84 -2.12 -5.31
N TYR A 93 -8.33 -1.54 -4.21
CA TYR A 93 -8.62 -2.04 -2.88
C TYR A 93 -10.11 -1.95 -2.55
N THR A 94 -10.73 -0.81 -2.85
CA THR A 94 -12.14 -0.58 -2.55
C THR A 94 -13.05 -1.48 -3.39
N TYR A 95 -12.74 -1.68 -4.67
CA TYR A 95 -13.53 -2.52 -5.56
C TYR A 95 -13.36 -4.02 -5.27
N PHE A 96 -12.15 -4.51 -5.00
CA PHE A 96 -11.91 -5.95 -4.82
C PHE A 96 -12.05 -6.42 -3.37
N ILE A 97 -11.79 -5.57 -2.38
CA ILE A 97 -11.69 -5.97 -0.97
C ILE A 97 -12.73 -5.27 -0.09
N SER A 98 -12.96 -3.97 -0.26
CA SER A 98 -13.73 -3.17 0.71
C SER A 98 -14.93 -2.44 0.11
N GLN A 99 -15.78 -3.17 -0.61
CA GLN A 99 -16.96 -2.59 -1.27
C GLN A 99 -17.96 -1.99 -0.29
N LEU A 100 -18.07 -2.56 0.92
CA LEU A 100 -19.04 -2.14 1.94
C LEU A 100 -18.60 -0.90 2.73
N ASP A 101 -17.30 -0.65 2.83
CA ASP A 101 -16.75 0.48 3.58
C ASP A 101 -15.59 1.13 2.81
N LEU A 102 -15.92 2.19 2.08
CA LEU A 102 -14.97 2.95 1.27
C LEU A 102 -13.87 3.61 2.12
N MET A 103 -14.13 3.82 3.43
CA MET A 103 -13.15 4.45 4.32
C MET A 103 -11.90 3.60 4.49
N ASN A 104 -12.00 2.28 4.34
CA ASN A 104 -10.83 1.39 4.43
C ASN A 104 -9.79 1.68 3.33
N GLY A 105 -10.24 2.02 2.12
CA GLY A 105 -9.35 2.47 1.06
C GLY A 105 -8.65 3.79 1.40
N ILE A 106 -9.36 4.73 2.03
CA ILE A 106 -8.79 6.00 2.49
C ILE A 106 -7.73 5.76 3.57
N TYR A 107 -8.02 4.92 4.56
CA TYR A 107 -7.04 4.58 5.61
C TYR A 107 -5.78 3.93 5.02
N ASN A 108 -5.92 3.00 4.06
CA ASN A 108 -4.78 2.42 3.34
C ASN A 108 -3.94 3.49 2.62
N GLY A 109 -4.60 4.45 1.96
CA GLY A 109 -3.94 5.59 1.31
C GLY A 109 -3.16 6.47 2.29
N ILE A 110 -3.78 6.86 3.41
CA ILE A 110 -3.15 7.71 4.45
C ILE A 110 -1.92 7.02 5.05
N ILE A 111 -2.05 5.75 5.45
CA ILE A 111 -0.93 4.96 5.98
C ILE A 111 0.19 4.87 4.94
N GLY A 112 -0.16 4.65 3.67
CA GLY A 112 0.79 4.67 2.55
C GLY A 112 1.56 5.97 2.44
N ILE A 113 0.89 7.13 2.44
CA ILE A 113 1.52 8.45 2.34
C ILE A 113 2.49 8.67 3.51
N ILE A 114 2.05 8.39 4.74
CA ILE A 114 2.87 8.58 5.95
C ILE A 114 4.13 7.72 5.87
N LEU A 115 3.98 6.43 5.56
CA LEU A 115 5.11 5.51 5.48
C LEU A 115 6.05 5.83 4.30
N PHE A 116 5.50 6.24 3.16
CA PHE A 116 6.31 6.67 2.02
C PHE A 116 7.20 7.86 2.41
N GLY A 117 6.62 8.84 3.11
CA GLY A 117 7.37 9.93 3.72
C GLY A 117 8.45 9.41 4.67
N VAL A 118 8.10 8.62 5.68
CA VAL A 118 9.06 8.10 6.67
C VAL A 118 10.22 7.34 6.03
N PHE A 119 9.96 6.49 5.04
CA PHE A 119 10.99 5.65 4.41
C PHE A 119 11.92 6.45 3.49
N PHE A 120 11.36 7.36 2.70
CA PHE A 120 12.04 7.99 1.57
C PHE A 120 12.26 9.51 1.72
N TYR A 121 11.91 10.15 2.85
CA TYR A 121 11.96 11.62 2.97
C TYR A 121 13.33 12.23 2.65
N LYS A 122 14.44 11.68 3.17
CA LYS A 122 15.76 12.29 2.89
C LYS A 122 16.15 12.06 1.42
N THR A 123 15.76 10.94 0.81
CA THR A 123 15.99 10.71 -0.63
C THR A 123 15.23 11.73 -1.47
N ILE A 124 13.95 11.95 -1.17
CA ILE A 124 13.11 12.93 -1.86
C ILE A 124 13.68 14.33 -1.66
N ARG A 125 14.01 14.71 -0.41
CA ARG A 125 14.61 16.00 -0.08
C ARG A 125 15.91 16.23 -0.85
N SER A 126 16.89 15.34 -0.70
CA SER A 126 18.19 15.50 -1.37
C SER A 126 18.04 15.61 -2.89
N LYS A 127 17.12 14.84 -3.49
CA LYS A 127 16.88 14.88 -4.93
C LYS A 127 16.26 16.19 -5.44
N PHE A 128 15.38 16.84 -4.68
CA PHE A 128 14.57 17.97 -5.18
C PHE A 128 14.90 19.32 -4.52
N THR A 129 15.69 19.36 -3.45
CA THR A 129 16.11 20.60 -2.78
C THR A 129 17.62 20.84 -2.77
N GLU A 130 18.43 19.79 -2.94
CA GLU A 130 19.91 19.88 -2.93
C GLU A 130 20.52 19.68 -4.33
N ALA A 131 19.69 19.68 -5.38
CA ALA A 131 20.08 19.53 -6.78
C ALA A 131 20.05 20.86 -7.55
#